data_AF-A0A4Q1AA78-F1
#
_entry.id   AF-A0A4Q1AA78-F1
#
_cell.length_a   1.000
_cell.length_b   1.000
_cell.length_c   1.000
_cell.angle_alpha   90.00
_cell.angle_beta   90.00
_cell.angle_gamma   90.00
#
_symmetry.space_group_name_H-M   'P 1'
#
loop_
_entity.id
_entity.type
_entity.pdbx_description
1 polymer ?
#
loop_
_entity_poly.entity_id
_entity_poly.type
_entity_poly.pdbx_seq_one_letter_code
_entity_poly.pdbx_strand_id
1 'polypeptide(L)'
;MLDVNNYKRYESPSLIEWKKISNEEQLNQVKLLSKKFDDKLEVIKVNNQAIEVNLFMNKNEVYDYLVSYESYIREQLGNFPIIVLLKDRADENKKRK
;
A
#
# COMPACT_ATOMS: atom_id res chain seq x y z
N MET A 1 36.42 -17.65 -7.86
CA MET A 1 35.80 -17.26 -6.57
C MET A 1 34.78 -16.20 -6.88
N LEU A 2 33.48 -16.52 -6.79
CA LEU A 2 32.43 -15.50 -6.86
C LEU A 2 32.51 -14.72 -5.56
N ASP A 3 32.69 -13.41 -5.67
CA ASP A 3 32.72 -12.49 -4.54
C ASP A 3 31.33 -12.48 -3.91
N VAL A 4 31.15 -13.32 -2.89
CA VAL A 4 29.87 -13.57 -2.20
C VAL A 4 29.32 -12.27 -1.57
N ASN A 5 30.17 -11.25 -1.43
CA ASN A 5 29.85 -9.96 -0.85
C ASN A 5 29.20 -8.95 -1.82
N ASN A 6 29.10 -9.26 -3.12
CA ASN A 6 28.57 -8.33 -4.12
C ASN A 6 27.19 -8.74 -4.67
N TYR A 7 26.45 -9.56 -3.94
CA TYR A 7 25.07 -9.90 -4.30
C TYR A 7 24.12 -8.73 -3.97
N LYS A 8 24.10 -7.70 -4.84
CA LYS A 8 23.04 -6.70 -4.80
C LYS A 8 21.75 -7.35 -5.27
N ARG A 9 20.79 -7.51 -4.35
CA ARG A 9 19.43 -7.93 -4.69
C ARG A 9 18.91 -6.95 -5.75
N TYR A 10 18.41 -7.48 -6.86
CA TYR A 10 17.81 -6.64 -7.91
C TYR A 10 16.64 -5.85 -7.32
N GLU A 11 16.66 -4.53 -7.50
CA GLU A 11 15.55 -3.63 -7.18
C GLU A 11 15.13 -2.94 -8.48
N SER A 12 13.82 -2.83 -8.70
CA SER A 12 13.31 -2.12 -9.86
C SER A 12 13.65 -0.63 -9.76
N PRO A 13 13.87 0.07 -10.89
CA PRO A 13 14.11 1.52 -10.88
C PRO A 13 13.02 2.28 -10.11
N SER A 14 11.75 1.88 -10.28
CA SER A 14 10.62 2.45 -9.56
C SER A 14 10.74 2.31 -8.05
N LEU A 15 11.20 1.15 -7.55
CA LEU A 15 11.41 0.93 -6.11
C LEU A 15 12.57 1.78 -5.58
N ILE A 16 13.63 1.94 -6.37
CA ILE A 16 14.79 2.77 -6.00
C ILE A 16 14.35 4.23 -5.87
N GLU A 17 13.59 4.77 -6.83
CA GLU A 17 13.05 6.13 -6.73
C GLU A 17 12.04 6.27 -5.59
N TRP A 18 11.18 5.27 -5.40
CA TRP A 18 10.21 5.25 -4.30
C TRP A 18 10.87 5.35 -2.92
N LYS A 19 12.01 4.68 -2.72
CA LYS A 19 12.75 4.73 -1.45
C LYS A 19 13.49 6.05 -1.21
N LYS A 20 13.63 6.91 -2.21
CA LYS A 20 14.29 8.22 -2.06
C LYS A 20 13.37 9.28 -1.48
N ILE A 21 12.06 9.15 -1.68
CA ILE A 21 11.08 10.09 -1.14
C ILE A 21 10.75 9.77 0.32
N SER A 22 10.32 10.79 1.07
CA SER A 22 9.98 10.66 2.48
C SER A 22 8.71 9.83 2.69
N ASN A 23 8.56 9.23 3.88
CA ASN A 23 7.35 8.49 4.23
C ASN A 23 6.07 9.35 4.13
N GLU A 24 6.19 10.66 4.35
CA GLU A 24 5.06 11.60 4.23
C GLU A 24 4.67 11.83 2.76
N GLU A 25 5.64 11.99 1.87
CA GLU A 25 5.40 12.07 0.43
C GLU A 25 4.82 10.76 -0.10
N GLN A 26 5.35 9.61 0.32
CA GLN A 26 4.81 8.29 0.00
C GLN A 26 3.35 8.18 0.44
N LEU A 27 3.04 8.60 1.67
CA LEU A 27 1.67 8.60 2.21
C LEU A 27 0.75 9.49 1.38
N ASN A 28 1.16 10.71 1.04
CA ASN A 28 0.37 11.65 0.25
C ASN A 28 0.10 11.11 -1.16
N GLN A 29 1.11 10.50 -1.78
CA GLN A 29 0.96 9.88 -3.10
C GLN A 29 0.00 8.68 -3.05
N VAL A 30 0.15 7.78 -2.08
CA VAL A 30 -0.79 6.65 -1.92
C VAL A 30 -2.20 7.14 -1.61
N LYS A 31 -2.38 8.15 -0.74
CA LYS A 31 -3.70 8.75 -0.48
C LYS A 31 -4.33 9.34 -1.74
N LEU A 32 -3.55 10.04 -2.57
CA LEU A 32 -4.03 10.60 -3.82
C LEU A 32 -4.51 9.50 -4.78
N LEU A 33 -3.72 8.44 -4.94
CA LEU A 33 -4.07 7.29 -5.78
C LEU A 33 -5.29 6.53 -5.23
N SER A 34 -5.41 6.46 -3.90
CA SER A 34 -6.47 5.75 -3.18
C SER A 34 -7.80 6.49 -3.15
N LYS A 35 -7.90 7.71 -3.70
CA LYS A 35 -9.16 8.45 -3.78
C LYS A 35 -10.29 7.66 -4.46
N LYS A 36 -9.97 6.75 -5.38
CA LYS A 36 -10.94 5.84 -6.02
C LYS A 36 -11.61 4.87 -5.02
N PHE A 37 -11.05 4.73 -3.82
CA PHE A 37 -11.42 3.76 -2.79
C PHE A 37 -11.83 4.44 -1.46
N ASP A 38 -11.97 5.78 -1.43
CA ASP A 38 -12.13 6.55 -0.17
C ASP A 38 -13.42 6.25 0.61
N ASP A 39 -14.40 5.66 -0.08
CA ASP A 39 -15.70 5.33 0.46
C ASP A 39 -15.58 4.23 1.51
N LYS A 40 -14.72 3.24 1.23
CA LYS A 40 -14.57 2.03 2.04
C LYS A 40 -13.15 1.78 2.55
N LEU A 41 -12.17 2.60 2.17
CA LEU A 41 -10.78 2.46 2.57
C LEU A 41 -10.20 3.81 3.01
N GLU A 42 -9.45 3.79 4.11
CA GLU A 42 -8.64 4.91 4.56
C GLU A 42 -7.18 4.47 4.69
N VAL A 43 -6.27 5.22 4.05
CA VAL A 43 -4.82 4.99 4.16
C VAL A 43 -4.28 5.73 5.38
N ILE A 44 -3.73 4.96 6.32
CA ILE A 44 -3.30 5.45 7.62
C ILE A 44 -1.83 5.84 7.58
N LYS A 45 -1.01 4.95 7.00
CA LYS A 45 0.45 5.07 7.03
C LYS A 45 1.06 4.34 5.85
N VAL A 46 2.17 4.88 5.36
CA VAL A 46 3.04 4.20 4.41
C VAL A 46 4.44 4.16 5.01
N ASN A 47 5.09 3.00 4.90
CA ASN A 47 6.47 2.82 5.31
C ASN A 47 7.17 1.95 4.27
N ASN A 48 7.92 2.60 3.37
CA ASN A 48 8.49 1.95 2.20
C ASN A 48 7.39 1.22 1.39
N GLN A 49 7.44 -0.11 1.34
CA GLN A 49 6.53 -0.93 0.56
C GLN A 49 5.27 -1.36 1.34
N ALA A 50 5.20 -1.05 2.63
CA ALA A 50 4.07 -1.41 3.49
C ALA A 50 3.07 -0.25 3.56
N ILE A 51 1.79 -0.56 3.28
CA ILE A 51 0.68 0.39 3.29
C ILE A 51 -0.32 -0.08 4.34
N GLU A 52 -0.45 0.66 5.44
CA GLU A 52 -1.45 0.39 6.47
C GLU A 52 -2.78 1.06 6.12
N VAL A 53 -3.86 0.28 6.11
CA VAL A 53 -5.20 0.75 5.76
C VAL A 53 -6.24 0.36 6.83
N ASN A 54 -7.28 1.18 6.94
CA ASN A 54 -8.54 0.84 7.57
C ASN A 54 -9.55 0.48 6.48
N LEU A 55 -10.41 -0.50 6.77
CA LEU A 55 -11.53 -0.86 5.90
C LEU A 55 -12.86 -0.67 6.62
N PHE A 56 -13.84 -0.21 5.87
CA PHE A 56 -15.22 0.04 6.31
C PHE A 56 -16.18 -0.79 5.45
N MET A 57 -16.15 -2.11 5.61
CA MET A 57 -16.97 -3.04 4.82
C MET A 57 -17.17 -4.39 5.52
N ASN A 58 -18.08 -5.20 4.98
CA ASN A 58 -18.35 -6.54 5.47
C ASN A 58 -17.16 -7.48 5.28
N LYS A 59 -16.93 -8.36 6.27
CA LYS A 59 -15.80 -9.32 6.29
C LYS A 59 -15.69 -10.17 5.02
N ASN A 60 -16.82 -10.49 4.41
CA ASN A 60 -16.88 -11.34 3.21
C ASN A 60 -16.34 -10.64 1.96
N GLU A 61 -16.32 -9.29 1.94
CA GLU A 61 -15.86 -8.49 0.81
C GLU A 61 -14.38 -8.06 0.96
N VAL A 62 -13.83 -8.14 2.18
CA VAL A 62 -12.50 -7.62 2.52
C VAL A 62 -11.39 -8.20 1.65
N TYR A 63 -11.41 -9.52 1.43
CA TYR A 63 -10.31 -10.17 0.71
C TYR A 63 -10.26 -9.71 -0.76
N ASP A 64 -11.37 -9.82 -1.48
CA ASP A 64 -11.45 -9.44 -2.88
C ASP A 64 -11.17 -7.94 -3.06
N TYR A 65 -11.63 -7.12 -2.12
CA TYR A 65 -11.36 -5.68 -2.13
C TYR A 65 -9.87 -5.38 -1.92
N LEU A 66 -9.21 -6.02 -0.95
CA LEU A 66 -7.78 -5.84 -0.69
C LEU A 66 -6.93 -6.30 -1.87
N VAL A 67 -7.28 -7.42 -2.50
CA VAL A 67 -6.59 -7.90 -3.70
C VAL A 67 -6.72 -6.88 -4.84
N SER A 68 -7.93 -6.35 -5.05
CA SER A 68 -8.19 -5.33 -6.08
C SER A 68 -7.42 -4.03 -5.81
N TYR A 69 -7.41 -3.59 -4.55
CA TYR A 69 -6.70 -2.38 -4.12
C TYR A 69 -5.18 -2.53 -4.23
N GLU A 70 -4.62 -3.66 -3.77
CA GLU A 70 -3.19 -3.97 -3.89
C GLU A 70 -2.75 -3.99 -5.35
N SER A 71 -3.50 -4.69 -6.22
CA SER A 71 -3.16 -4.77 -7.63
C SER A 71 -3.17 -3.40 -8.31
N TYR A 72 -4.17 -2.58 -7.99
CA TYR A 72 -4.26 -1.21 -8.51
C TYR A 72 -3.09 -0.33 -8.03
N ILE A 73 -2.83 -0.27 -6.72
CA ILE A 73 -1.75 0.58 -6.20
C ILE A 73 -0.39 0.13 -6.72
N ARG A 74 -0.16 -1.19 -6.81
CA ARG A 74 1.07 -1.75 -7.35
C ARG A 74 1.31 -1.29 -8.79
N GLU A 75 0.28 -1.33 -9.63
CA GLU A 75 0.36 -0.86 -11.02
C GLU A 75 0.70 0.63 -11.07
N GLN A 76 -0.01 1.46 -10.29
CA GLN A 76 0.21 2.92 -10.26
C GLN A 76 1.59 3.32 -9.74
N LEU A 77 2.20 2.50 -8.88
CA LEU A 77 3.53 2.75 -8.32
C LEU A 77 4.66 2.17 -9.18
N GLY A 78 4.37 1.61 -10.36
CA GLY A 78 5.40 1.09 -11.27
C GLY A 78 5.79 -0.35 -10.99
N ASN A 79 4.83 -1.17 -10.56
CA ASN A 79 4.88 -2.64 -10.46
C ASN A 79 5.97 -3.22 -9.56
N PHE A 80 6.40 -2.49 -8.53
CA PHE A 80 7.25 -3.06 -7.48
C PHE A 80 6.42 -3.76 -6.39
N PRO A 81 6.99 -4.73 -5.64
CA PRO A 81 6.25 -5.43 -4.60
C PRO A 81 5.74 -4.48 -3.51
N ILE A 82 4.46 -4.56 -3.16
CA ILE A 82 3.86 -3.83 -2.04
C ILE A 82 3.16 -4.81 -1.10
N ILE A 83 2.96 -4.39 0.14
CA ILE A 83 2.23 -5.16 1.15
C ILE A 83 1.16 -4.25 1.73
N VAL A 84 -0.10 -4.64 1.58
CA VAL A 84 -1.23 -3.95 2.23
C VAL A 84 -1.51 -4.61 3.57
N LEU A 85 -1.42 -3.83 4.63
CA LEU A 85 -1.63 -4.27 6.02
C LEU A 85 -2.94 -3.69 6.53
N LEU A 86 -3.82 -4.56 7.01
CA LEU A 86 -5.07 -4.15 7.63
C LEU A 86 -4.82 -3.83 9.10
N LYS A 87 -4.97 -2.55 9.49
CA LYS A 87 -4.73 -2.12 10.88
C LYS A 87 -5.95 -2.32 11.77
N ASP A 88 -7.11 -1.89 11.29
CA ASP A 88 -8.35 -2.02 12.03
C ASP A 88 -9.51 -2.33 11.06
N ARG A 89 -10.45 -3.15 11.53
CA ARG A 89 -11.73 -3.38 10.87
C ARG A 89 -12.75 -2.57 11.65
N ALA A 90 -13.03 -1.37 11.18
CA ALA A 90 -14.16 -0.65 11.71
C ALA A 90 -15.41 -1.33 11.15
N ASP A 91 -16.18 -2.01 12.01
CA ASP A 91 -17.59 -2.30 11.72
C ASP A 91 -18.21 -1.03 11.13
N GLU A 92 -19.05 -1.17 10.09
CA GLU A 92 -19.66 -0.13 9.24
C GLU A 92 -20.17 1.12 10.01
N ASN A 93 -20.36 1.04 11.33
CA ASN A 93 -20.85 2.07 12.22
C ASN A 93 -19.85 3.17 12.62
N LYS A 94 -18.53 3.04 12.38
CA LYS A 94 -17.55 4.04 12.88
C LYS A 94 -17.53 5.35 12.07
N LYS A 95 -17.95 5.35 10.79
CA LYS A 95 -18.09 6.58 9.97
C LYS A 95 -19.36 7.40 10.27
N ARG A 96 -20.27 6.90 11.14
CA ARG A 96 -21.56 7.55 11.47
C ARG A 96 -21.57 8.38 12.77
N LYS A 97 -20.41 8.84 13.26
CA LYS A 97 -20.36 9.78 14.39
C LYS A 97 -19.90 11.15 13.95
#